data_AF-A0A260ZSY6-F1
#
_entry.id   AF-A0A260ZSY6-F1
#
_cell.length_a   1.000
_cell.length_b   1.000
_cell.length_c   1.000
_cell.angle_alpha   90.00
_cell.angle_beta   90.00
_cell.angle_gamma   90.00
#
_symmetry.space_group_name_H-M   'P 1'
#
loop_
_entity.id
_entity.type
_entity.pdbx_description
1 polymer ?
#
loop_
_entity_poly.entity_id
_entity_poly.type
_entity_poly.pdbx_seq_one_letter_code
_entity_poly.pdbx_strand_id
1 'polypeptide(L)'
;ILSHNCPHYSDNTTESHATLIPDHDIELSDLEKCLQVAHGVRMKFSTYLLFDMIRIAQSLYLTNASHFIEEQLIWKEYNDERFIYYAIKCDLSRFLAVHLKKVTPEQALKIIRSINEGHIDNSSMEIKKMIVAKVLYGRY
;
A
#
# COMPACT_ATOMS: atom_id res chain seq x y z
N ILE A 1 -21.73 50.25 2.37
CA ILE A 1 -21.13 49.30 1.39
C ILE A 1 -19.68 49.14 1.81
N LEU A 2 -19.36 48.10 2.58
CA LEU A 2 -18.00 47.83 3.07
C LEU A 2 -17.29 47.00 1.99
N SER A 3 -16.35 47.63 1.30
CA SER A 3 -15.43 46.96 0.37
C SER A 3 -14.39 46.17 1.18
N HIS A 4 -14.53 44.85 1.22
CA HIS A 4 -13.47 43.97 1.68
C HIS A 4 -12.36 43.95 0.62
N ASN A 5 -11.28 44.68 0.88
CA ASN A 5 -10.03 44.53 0.15
C ASN A 5 -9.42 43.18 0.51
N CYS A 6 -9.65 42.16 -0.31
CA CYS A 6 -8.79 40.98 -0.33
C CYS A 6 -7.45 41.40 -0.96
N PRO A 7 -6.31 41.22 -0.28
CA PRO A 7 -5.02 41.36 -0.93
C PRO A 7 -4.90 40.21 -1.94
N HIS A 8 -4.91 40.55 -3.23
CA HIS A 8 -4.49 39.63 -4.28
C HIS A 8 -3.02 39.33 -4.05
N TYR A 9 -2.72 38.13 -3.56
CA TYR A 9 -1.39 37.55 -3.63
C TYR A 9 -1.05 37.46 -5.12
N SER A 10 -0.11 38.29 -5.58
CA SER A 10 0.50 38.09 -6.89
C SER A 10 1.39 36.87 -6.77
N ASP A 11 0.97 35.76 -7.39
CA ASP A 11 1.77 34.56 -7.52
C ASP A 11 2.96 34.84 -8.43
N ASN A 12 4.02 35.33 -7.81
CA ASN A 12 5.35 35.40 -8.38
C ASN A 12 6.15 34.20 -7.85
N THR A 13 5.54 33.02 -7.80
CA THR A 13 6.29 31.80 -7.54
C THR A 13 6.93 31.41 -8.86
N THR A 14 8.24 31.55 -8.91
CA THR A 14 9.05 30.80 -9.88
C THR A 14 8.62 29.35 -9.71
N GLU A 15 7.96 28.76 -10.71
CA GLU A 15 7.54 27.35 -10.70
C GLU A 15 8.78 26.46 -10.67
N SER A 16 9.41 26.38 -9.51
CA SER A 16 10.18 25.24 -9.09
C SER A 16 9.13 24.16 -8.85
N HIS A 17 8.88 23.32 -9.85
CA HIS A 17 8.23 22.03 -9.62
C HIS A 17 9.09 21.30 -8.58
N ALA A 18 8.73 21.44 -7.31
CA ALA A 18 9.27 20.59 -6.27
C ALA A 18 9.00 19.17 -6.76
N THR A 19 10.06 18.39 -6.97
CA THR A 19 9.92 16.96 -7.21
C THR A 19 9.37 16.40 -5.91
N LEU A 20 8.04 16.34 -5.81
CA LEU A 20 7.33 16.05 -4.56
C LEU A 20 7.64 14.65 -4.04
N ILE A 21 8.19 13.76 -4.89
CA ILE A 21 8.52 12.39 -4.54
C ILE A 21 9.84 12.01 -5.24
N PRO A 22 10.92 11.70 -4.49
CA PRO A 22 12.13 11.15 -5.07
C PRO A 22 11.83 9.75 -5.62
N ASP A 23 12.27 9.49 -6.85
CA ASP A 23 12.53 8.16 -7.43
C ASP A 23 11.42 7.27 -7.99
N HIS A 24 10.16 7.69 -8.10
CA HIS A 24 9.16 6.88 -8.83
C HIS A 24 8.31 7.73 -9.78
N ASP A 25 8.10 7.22 -11.00
CA ASP A 25 7.11 7.70 -11.98
C ASP A 25 5.69 7.53 -11.41
N ILE A 26 5.35 8.34 -10.42
CA ILE A 26 4.02 8.37 -9.82
C ILE A 26 3.17 9.24 -10.71
N GLU A 27 2.19 8.62 -11.39
CA GLU A 27 1.22 9.38 -12.15
C GLU A 27 0.46 10.32 -11.21
N LEU A 28 0.33 11.58 -11.61
CA LEU A 28 -0.44 12.59 -10.87
C LEU A 28 -1.87 12.10 -10.57
N SER A 29 -2.43 11.29 -11.47
CA SER A 29 -3.76 10.70 -11.32
C SER A 29 -3.85 9.71 -10.15
N ASP A 30 -2.80 8.97 -9.83
CA ASP A 30 -2.78 8.01 -8.73
C ASP A 30 -2.53 8.69 -7.39
N LEU A 31 -1.68 9.73 -7.40
CA LEU A 31 -1.51 10.62 -6.26
C LEU A 31 -2.85 11.27 -5.86
N GLU A 32 -3.57 11.84 -6.83
CA GLU A 32 -4.88 12.46 -6.58
C GLU A 32 -5.85 11.47 -5.94
N LYS A 33 -5.93 10.23 -6.44
CA LYS A 33 -6.77 9.18 -5.86
C LYS A 33 -6.37 8.85 -4.43
N CYS A 34 -5.07 8.74 -4.12
CA CYS A 34 -4.58 8.51 -2.77
C CYS A 34 -4.99 9.64 -1.82
N LEU A 35 -4.91 10.90 -2.26
CA LEU A 35 -5.34 12.06 -1.47
C LEU A 35 -6.86 12.05 -1.25
N GLN A 36 -7.66 11.81 -2.30
CA GLN A 36 -9.12 11.69 -2.16
C GLN A 36 -9.51 10.61 -1.14
N VAL A 37 -8.86 9.44 -1.21
CA VAL A 37 -9.06 8.36 -0.23
C VAL A 37 -8.64 8.79 1.18
N ALA A 38 -7.49 9.45 1.33
CA ALA A 38 -7.01 9.93 2.63
C ALA A 38 -8.00 10.93 3.27
N HIS A 39 -8.72 11.69 2.45
CA HIS A 39 -9.82 12.58 2.85
C HIS A 39 -11.17 11.85 3.08
N GLY A 40 -11.22 10.53 2.92
CA GLY A 40 -12.39 9.71 3.22
C GLY A 40 -13.31 9.43 2.03
N VAL A 41 -12.91 9.81 0.80
CA VAL A 41 -13.68 9.49 -0.41
C VAL A 41 -13.61 7.98 -0.65
N ARG A 42 -14.78 7.33 -0.70
CA ARG A 42 -14.89 5.89 -0.95
C ARG A 42 -14.96 5.62 -2.45
N MET A 43 -13.87 5.11 -3.01
CA MET A 43 -13.77 4.75 -4.42
C MET A 43 -13.55 3.24 -4.57
N LYS A 44 -14.00 2.65 -5.68
CA LYS A 44 -13.73 1.25 -6.03
C LYS A 44 -12.61 1.19 -7.05
N PHE A 45 -11.59 0.38 -6.78
CA PHE A 45 -10.43 0.26 -7.66
C PHE A 45 -10.23 -1.17 -8.17
N SER A 46 -9.52 -1.29 -9.30
CA SER A 46 -9.02 -2.58 -9.78
C SER A 46 -7.92 -3.09 -8.86
N THR A 47 -7.67 -4.41 -8.86
CA THR A 47 -6.62 -5.04 -8.06
C THR A 47 -5.24 -4.46 -8.36
N TYR A 48 -4.95 -4.28 -9.65
CA TYR A 48 -3.69 -3.71 -10.11
C TYR A 48 -3.48 -2.31 -9.53
N LEU A 49 -4.48 -1.45 -9.67
CA LEU A 49 -4.42 -0.07 -9.18
C LEU A 49 -4.30 0.00 -7.65
N LEU A 50 -4.92 -0.92 -6.90
CA LEU A 50 -4.74 -0.97 -5.44
C LEU A 50 -3.28 -1.23 -5.04
N PHE A 51 -2.54 -2.06 -5.77
CA PHE A 51 -1.13 -2.33 -5.49
C PHE A 51 -0.18 -1.19 -5.89
N ASP A 52 -0.54 -0.39 -6.88
CA ASP A 52 0.22 0.82 -7.19
C ASP A 52 -0.07 1.91 -6.16
N MET A 53 -1.34 2.12 -5.83
CA MET A 53 -1.77 3.11 -4.84
C MET A 53 -1.24 2.82 -3.43
N ILE A 54 -1.14 1.55 -3.00
CA ILE A 54 -0.62 1.25 -1.65
C ILE A 54 0.83 1.73 -1.51
N ARG A 55 1.66 1.57 -2.56
CA ARG A 55 3.06 2.02 -2.55
C ARG A 55 3.15 3.55 -2.43
N ILE A 56 2.28 4.26 -3.16
CA ILE A 56 2.20 5.73 -3.12
C ILE A 56 1.72 6.20 -1.74
N ALA A 57 0.66 5.58 -1.22
CA ALA A 57 0.11 5.95 0.09
C ALA A 57 1.13 5.71 1.21
N GLN A 58 1.90 4.62 1.15
CA GLN A 58 2.97 4.32 2.09
C GLN A 58 4.14 5.29 1.98
N SER A 59 4.61 5.64 0.77
CA SER A 59 5.73 6.57 0.59
C SER A 59 5.43 7.99 1.08
N LEU A 60 4.14 8.36 1.07
CA LEU A 60 3.64 9.65 1.55
C LEU A 60 3.11 9.60 2.99
N TYR A 61 3.24 8.48 3.69
CA TYR A 61 2.74 8.29 5.05
C TYR A 61 1.24 8.58 5.22
N LEU A 62 0.44 8.35 4.17
CA LEU A 62 -1.01 8.51 4.16
C LEU A 62 -1.69 7.30 4.82
N THR A 63 -1.54 7.16 6.14
CA THR A 63 -1.98 5.98 6.91
C THR A 63 -3.45 5.61 6.65
N ASN A 64 -4.35 6.60 6.58
CA ASN A 64 -5.77 6.37 6.30
C ASN A 64 -5.98 5.74 4.92
N ALA A 65 -5.24 6.20 3.91
CA ALA A 65 -5.32 5.67 2.56
C ALA A 65 -4.74 4.26 2.49
N SER A 66 -3.55 4.04 3.07
CA SER A 66 -2.94 2.71 3.11
C SER A 66 -3.86 1.68 3.77
N HIS A 67 -4.50 2.06 4.88
CA HIS A 67 -5.45 1.20 5.59
C HIS A 67 -6.68 0.87 4.73
N PHE A 68 -7.29 1.88 4.12
CA PHE A 68 -8.46 1.69 3.26
C PHE A 68 -8.16 0.82 2.03
N ILE A 69 -6.99 1.02 1.41
CA ILE A 69 -6.54 0.24 0.26
C ILE A 69 -6.34 -1.24 0.67
N GLU A 70 -5.71 -1.49 1.81
CA GLU A 70 -5.54 -2.85 2.33
C GLU A 70 -6.90 -3.51 2.63
N GLU A 71 -7.86 -2.78 3.18
CA GLU A 71 -9.22 -3.28 3.41
C GLU A 71 -9.93 -3.68 2.12
N GLN A 72 -9.79 -2.88 1.06
CA GLN A 72 -10.34 -3.25 -0.25
C GLN A 72 -9.68 -4.48 -0.85
N LEU A 73 -8.37 -4.68 -0.64
CA LEU A 73 -7.68 -5.89 -1.06
C LEU A 73 -8.22 -7.11 -0.32
N ILE A 74 -8.47 -7.00 0.99
CA ILE A 74 -9.06 -8.07 1.81
C ILE A 74 -10.48 -8.42 1.34
N TRP A 75 -11.33 -7.41 1.09
CA TRP A 75 -12.73 -7.62 0.68
C TRP A 75 -12.91 -8.26 -0.70
N LYS A 76 -11.88 -8.26 -1.55
CA LYS A 76 -11.93 -8.98 -2.82
C LYS A 76 -11.75 -10.49 -2.68
N GLU A 77 -11.45 -10.97 -1.47
CA GLU A 77 -11.46 -12.39 -1.08
C GLU A 77 -10.68 -13.32 -2.02
N TYR A 78 -9.52 -12.89 -2.51
CA TYR A 78 -8.75 -13.70 -3.46
C TYR A 78 -8.44 -15.10 -2.91
N ASN A 79 -8.59 -16.10 -3.77
CA ASN A 79 -8.25 -17.49 -3.50
C ASN A 79 -7.05 -17.92 -4.35
N ASP A 80 -5.96 -17.16 -4.22
CA ASP A 80 -4.73 -17.40 -4.96
C ASP A 80 -3.54 -17.12 -4.05
N GLU A 81 -2.66 -18.10 -3.98
CA GLU A 81 -1.49 -18.09 -3.09
C GLU A 81 -0.44 -17.05 -3.52
N ARG A 82 -0.47 -16.58 -4.78
CA ARG A 82 0.37 -15.48 -5.28
C ARG A 82 0.16 -14.17 -4.52
N PHE A 83 -0.98 -14.00 -3.86
CA PHE A 83 -1.23 -12.81 -3.03
C PHE A 83 -0.41 -12.79 -1.73
N ILE A 84 0.14 -13.92 -1.28
CA ILE A 84 1.15 -13.93 -0.20
C ILE A 84 2.40 -13.16 -0.64
N TYR A 85 2.86 -13.35 -1.88
CA TYR A 85 3.98 -12.61 -2.44
C TYR A 85 3.69 -11.10 -2.47
N TYR A 86 2.52 -10.69 -2.97
CA TYR A 86 2.15 -9.27 -3.02
C TYR A 86 2.02 -8.64 -1.64
N ALA A 87 1.46 -9.37 -0.67
CA ALA A 87 1.34 -8.91 0.71
C ALA A 87 2.71 -8.67 1.34
N ILE A 88 3.69 -9.56 1.12
CA ILE A 88 5.07 -9.39 1.59
C ILE A 88 5.74 -8.21 0.87
N LYS A 89 5.62 -8.15 -0.46
CA LYS A 89 6.24 -7.10 -1.30
C LYS A 89 5.77 -5.70 -0.91
N CYS A 90 4.50 -5.55 -0.54
CA CYS A 90 3.89 -4.25 -0.20
C CYS A 90 3.76 -4.04 1.32
N ASP A 91 4.35 -4.91 2.14
CA ASP A 91 4.32 -4.82 3.61
C ASP A 91 2.90 -4.74 4.21
N LEU A 92 1.96 -5.55 3.68
CA LEU A 92 0.54 -5.56 4.04
C LEU A 92 0.23 -6.68 5.05
N SER A 93 0.36 -6.41 6.34
CA SER A 93 0.26 -7.43 7.39
C SER A 93 -1.15 -8.01 7.56
N ARG A 94 -2.21 -7.20 7.48
CA ARG A 94 -3.59 -7.72 7.62
C ARG A 94 -3.95 -8.58 6.41
N PHE A 95 -3.56 -8.13 5.22
CA PHE A 95 -3.78 -8.88 3.99
C PHE A 95 -2.98 -10.20 3.99
N LEU A 96 -1.72 -10.16 4.46
CA LEU A 96 -0.91 -11.37 4.64
C LEU A 96 -1.59 -12.36 5.60
N ALA A 97 -2.13 -11.89 6.73
CA ALA A 97 -2.76 -12.76 7.72
C ALA A 97 -3.95 -13.52 7.13
N VAL A 98 -4.77 -12.84 6.33
CA VAL A 98 -5.91 -13.43 5.63
C VAL A 98 -5.47 -14.52 4.66
N HIS A 99 -4.35 -14.33 3.96
CA HIS A 99 -3.85 -15.31 3.01
C HIS A 99 -3.10 -16.47 3.67
N LEU A 100 -2.32 -16.23 4.73
CA LEU A 100 -1.63 -17.29 5.47
C LEU A 100 -2.62 -18.26 6.12
N LYS A 101 -3.81 -17.81 6.53
CA LYS A 101 -4.91 -18.66 7.02
C LYS A 101 -5.38 -19.72 6.03
N LYS A 102 -5.22 -19.48 4.74
CA LYS A 102 -5.79 -20.31 3.66
C LYS A 102 -4.83 -21.39 3.16
N VAL A 103 -3.55 -21.32 3.53
CA VAL A 103 -2.50 -22.22 3.01
C VAL A 103 -1.92 -23.09 4.11
N THR A 104 -1.35 -24.24 3.76
CA THR A 104 -0.58 -25.06 4.71
C THR A 104 0.82 -24.46 4.96
N PRO A 105 1.52 -24.87 6.02
CA PRO A 105 2.91 -24.45 6.25
C PRO A 105 3.84 -24.79 5.08
N GLU A 106 3.64 -25.95 4.44
CA GLU A 106 4.45 -26.41 3.30
C GLU A 106 4.21 -25.53 2.06
N GLN A 107 2.95 -25.16 1.79
CA GLN A 107 2.60 -24.24 0.73
C GLN A 107 3.20 -22.85 0.98
N ALA A 108 3.03 -22.32 2.20
CA ALA A 108 3.61 -21.04 2.58
C ALA A 108 5.14 -21.05 2.38
N LEU A 109 5.83 -22.08 2.88
CA LEU A 109 7.28 -22.23 2.73
C LEU A 109 7.72 -22.28 1.26
N LYS A 110 6.98 -23.01 0.41
CA LYS A 110 7.26 -23.08 -1.03
C LYS A 110 7.17 -21.69 -1.68
N ILE A 111 6.12 -20.93 -1.35
CA ILE A 111 5.92 -19.58 -1.88
C ILE A 111 7.03 -18.66 -1.39
N ILE A 112 7.31 -18.64 -0.08
CA ILE A 112 8.35 -17.79 0.53
C ILE A 112 9.72 -18.06 -0.10
N ARG A 113 10.08 -19.33 -0.35
CA ARG A 113 11.33 -19.70 -1.04
C ARG A 113 11.40 -19.23 -2.50
N SER A 114 10.26 -18.98 -3.13
CA SER A 114 10.21 -18.44 -4.50
C SER A 114 10.32 -16.91 -4.55
N ILE A 115 10.24 -16.23 -3.40
CA ILE A 115 10.39 -14.78 -3.31
C ILE A 115 11.88 -14.44 -3.33
N ASN A 116 12.24 -13.37 -4.05
CA ASN A 116 13.59 -12.81 -3.97
C ASN A 116 13.90 -12.41 -2.51
N GLU A 117 15.03 -12.89 -1.96
CA GLU A 117 15.46 -12.64 -0.58
C GLU A 117 15.36 -11.15 -0.20
N GLY A 118 15.68 -10.25 -1.14
CA GLY A 118 15.59 -8.80 -0.92
C GLY A 118 14.19 -8.27 -0.56
N HIS A 119 13.10 -8.94 -0.96
CA HIS A 119 11.76 -8.52 -0.53
C HIS A 119 11.46 -8.92 0.91
N ILE A 120 11.91 -10.10 1.34
CA ILE A 120 11.71 -10.55 2.72
C ILE A 120 12.60 -9.73 3.65
N ASP A 121 13.85 -9.48 3.26
CA ASP A 121 14.80 -8.71 4.06
C ASP A 121 14.37 -7.26 4.25
N ASN A 122 13.76 -6.65 3.23
CA ASN A 122 13.25 -5.28 3.31
C ASN A 122 11.84 -5.18 3.93
N SER A 123 11.13 -6.30 4.15
CA SER A 123 9.81 -6.29 4.79
C SER A 123 9.89 -5.93 6.28
N SER A 124 8.78 -5.45 6.85
CA SER A 124 8.71 -5.13 8.27
C SER A 124 8.96 -6.36 9.15
N MET A 125 9.34 -6.08 10.39
CA MET A 125 9.48 -7.12 11.41
C MET A 125 8.16 -7.87 11.64
N GLU A 126 7.01 -7.23 11.43
CA GLU A 126 5.70 -7.87 11.55
C GLU A 126 5.53 -8.95 10.49
N ILE A 127 5.77 -8.64 9.20
CA ILE A 127 5.73 -9.61 8.11
C ILE A 127 6.68 -10.79 8.37
N LYS A 128 7.92 -10.52 8.80
CA LYS A 128 8.91 -11.56 9.13
C LYS A 128 8.42 -12.49 10.25
N LYS A 129 7.86 -11.93 11.33
CA LYS A 129 7.28 -12.72 12.43
C LYS A 129 6.11 -13.57 11.94
N MET A 130 5.24 -13.01 11.10
CA MET A 130 4.11 -13.74 10.53
C MET A 130 4.56 -14.94 9.70
N ILE A 131 5.55 -14.74 8.83
CA ILE A 131 6.18 -15.79 8.03
C ILE A 131 6.72 -16.90 8.92
N VAL A 132 7.55 -16.54 9.92
CA VAL A 132 8.15 -17.50 10.85
C VAL A 132 7.06 -18.29 11.58
N ALA A 133 6.02 -17.62 12.06
CA ALA A 133 4.95 -18.29 12.78
C ALA A 133 4.09 -19.21 11.90
N LYS A 134 3.89 -18.88 10.62
CA LYS A 134 3.24 -19.79 9.69
C LYS A 134 4.10 -21.00 9.36
N VAL A 135 5.37 -20.79 9.03
CA VAL A 135 6.27 -21.86 8.55
C VAL A 135 6.68 -22.81 9.68
N LEU A 136 7.02 -22.29 10.87
CA LEU A 136 7.53 -23.12 11.96
C LEU A 136 6.45 -23.69 12.88
N TYR A 137 5.35 -22.95 13.07
CA TYR A 137 4.32 -23.33 14.05
C TYR A 137 2.96 -23.62 13.43
N GLY A 138 2.81 -23.44 12.12
CA GLY A 138 1.53 -23.61 11.42
C GLY A 138 0.42 -22.69 11.89
N ARG A 139 0.76 -21.56 12.51
CA ARG A 139 -0.21 -20.59 13.04
C ARG A 139 -0.58 -19.55 11.99
N TYR A 140 -1.65 -18.80 12.28
CA TYR A 140 -2.44 -17.88 11.45
C TYR A 140 -3.77 -18.46 11.00
#